data_AF-A0A7J9QB04-F1
#
_entry.id   AF-A0A7J9QB04-F1
#
_cell.length_a   1.000
_cell.length_b   1.000
_cell.length_c   1.000
_cell.angle_alpha   90.00
_cell.angle_beta   90.00
_cell.angle_gamma   90.00
#
_symmetry.space_group_name_H-M   'P 1'
#
loop_
_entity.id
_entity.type
_entity.pdbx_description
1 polymer ?
#
loop_
_entity_poly.entity_id
_entity_poly.type
_entity_poly.pdbx_seq_one_letter_code
_entity_poly.pdbx_strand_id
1 'polypeptide(L)' 'QKKFDPECIYIKKWIPELSELTVNQIHNIESKPLDPSINYPRPMVNHRSEFTRSKLMFR' A
#
# COMPACT_ATOMS: atom_id res chain seq x y z
N GLN A 1 8.24 1.02 -1.60
CA GLN A 1 7.68 1.97 -2.58
C GLN A 1 8.34 3.35 -2.48
N LYS A 2 8.43 3.98 -1.30
CA LYS A 2 9.11 5.27 -1.07
C LYS A 2 10.49 5.47 -1.73
N LYS A 3 11.31 4.42 -1.89
CA LYS A 3 12.63 4.51 -2.54
C LYS A 3 12.58 4.71 -4.06
N PHE A 4 11.53 4.23 -4.72
CA PHE A 4 11.42 4.22 -6.19
C PHE A 4 10.39 5.24 -6.70
N ASP A 5 9.37 5.55 -5.89
CA ASP A 5 8.34 6.53 -6.22
C ASP A 5 8.01 7.35 -4.95
N PRO A 6 8.85 8.33 -4.59
CA PRO A 6 8.63 9.15 -3.40
C PRO A 6 7.36 9.99 -3.50
N GLU A 7 7.05 10.52 -4.69
CA GLU A 7 5.90 11.40 -4.95
C GLU A 7 4.62 10.67 -5.39
N CYS A 8 4.65 9.34 -5.44
CA CYS A 8 3.55 8.51 -5.92
C CYS A 8 3.13 8.82 -7.37
N ILE A 9 3.97 9.43 -8.21
CA ILE A 9 3.63 9.81 -9.59
C ILE A 9 3.29 8.56 -10.40
N TYR A 10 4.07 7.49 -10.25
CA TYR A 10 3.84 6.25 -10.97
C TYR A 10 2.55 5.58 -10.50
N ILE A 11 2.33 5.51 -9.18
CA ILE A 11 1.11 4.93 -8.61
C ILE A 11 -0.12 5.69 -9.11
N LYS A 12 -0.11 7.03 -9.06
CA LYS A 12 -1.25 7.86 -9.49
C LYS A 12 -1.52 7.77 -10.99
N LYS A 13 -0.49 7.56 -11.80
CA LYS A 13 -0.64 7.38 -13.25
C LYS A 13 -1.35 6.08 -13.62
N TRP A 14 -1.07 5.00 -12.89
CA TRP A 14 -1.59 3.67 -13.21
C TRP A 14 -2.83 3.27 -12.39
N ILE A 15 -3.03 3.91 -11.24
CA ILE A 15 -4.11 3.65 -10.30
C ILE A 15 -4.85 4.98 -10.07
N PRO A 16 -5.70 5.41 -11.02
CA PRO A 16 -6.34 6.72 -10.99
C PRO A 16 -7.26 6.91 -9.79
N GLU A 17 -7.79 5.84 -9.18
CA GLU A 17 -8.58 5.89 -7.95
C GLU A 17 -7.78 6.39 -6.73
N LEU A 18 -6.44 6.36 -6.80
CA LEU A 18 -5.55 6.91 -5.77
C LEU A 18 -4.99 8.29 -6.14
N SER A 19 -5.37 8.87 -7.28
CA SER A 19 -4.80 10.12 -7.79
C SER A 19 -5.05 11.32 -6.87
N GLU A 20 -6.23 11.39 -6.27
CA GLU A 20 -6.66 12.44 -5.34
C GLU A 20 -6.05 12.30 -3.94
N LEU A 21 -5.44 11.15 -3.63
CA LEU A 21 -4.85 10.92 -2.32
C LEU A 21 -3.50 11.59 -2.17
N THR A 22 -3.20 11.95 -0.92
CA THR A 22 -1.87 12.46 -0.57
C THR A 22 -0.84 11.33 -0.60
N VAL A 23 0.40 11.70 -0.92
CA VAL A 23 1.58 10.80 -0.88
C VAL A 23 1.67 10.06 0.46
N ASN A 24 1.38 10.76 1.56
CA ASN A 24 1.38 10.17 2.90
C ASN A 24 0.27 9.13 3.09
N GLN A 25 -0.92 9.33 2.53
CA GLN A 25 -1.98 8.31 2.60
C GLN A 25 -1.56 7.07 1.81
N ILE A 26 -1.08 7.24 0.57
CA ILE A 26 -0.68 6.13 -0.31
C ILE A 26 0.43 5.29 0.32
N HIS A 27 1.46 5.92 0.88
CA HIS A 27 2.55 5.17 1.52
C HIS A 27 2.19 4.56 2.88
N ASN A 28 1.08 4.96 3.50
CA ASN A 28 0.65 4.45 4.81
C ASN A 28 -0.63 3.60 4.75
N ILE A 29 -1.10 3.19 3.56
CA ILE A 29 -2.33 2.39 3.37
C ILE A 29 -2.33 1.12 4.25
N GLU A 30 -1.17 0.51 4.47
CA GLU A 30 -1.04 -0.68 5.30
C GLU A 30 -1.34 -0.42 6.79
N SER A 31 -0.89 0.72 7.31
CA SER A 31 -1.06 1.08 8.73
C SER A 31 -2.36 1.84 8.98
N LYS A 32 -2.83 2.61 7.99
CA LYS A 32 -4.04 3.41 8.05
C LYS A 32 -4.90 3.05 6.83
N PRO A 33 -5.94 2.22 7.01
CA PRO A 33 -6.82 1.88 5.90
C PRO A 33 -7.45 3.13 5.31
N LEU A 34 -7.60 3.12 3.99
CA LEU A 34 -8.25 4.19 3.24
C LEU A 34 -9.75 4.26 3.59
N ASP A 35 -10.32 5.42 3.31
CA ASP A 35 -11.77 5.63 3.45
C ASP A 35 -12.52 4.61 2.56
N PRO A 36 -13.60 3.98 3.06
CA PRO A 36 -14.41 3.04 2.27
C PRO A 36 -15.02 3.63 1.00
N SER A 37 -15.10 4.96 0.88
CA SER A 37 -15.53 5.66 -0.34
C SER A 37 -14.55 5.52 -1.50
N ILE A 38 -13.29 5.19 -1.22
CA ILE A 38 -12.26 4.98 -2.25
C ILE A 38 -12.43 3.56 -2.79
N ASN A 39 -12.57 3.45 -4.10
CA ASN A 39 -12.69 2.18 -4.81
C ASN A 39 -11.34 1.44 -4.92
N TYR A 40 -10.62 1.33 -3.80
CA TYR A 40 -9.35 0.64 -3.70
C TYR A 40 -9.43 -0.42 -2.60
N PRO A 41 -9.05 -1.68 -2.89
CA PRO A 41 -9.20 -2.76 -1.94
C PRO A 41 -8.32 -2.57 -0.71
N ARG A 42 -8.81 -3.08 0.43
CA ARG A 42 -7.99 -3.19 1.64
C ARG A 42 -6.82 -4.16 1.42
N PRO A 43 -5.70 -4.00 2.15
CA PRO A 43 -4.61 -4.96 2.12
C PRO A 43 -5.12 -6.40 2.30
N MET A 44 -4.78 -7.28 1.36
CA MET A 44 -5.27 -8.67 1.37
C MET A 44 -4.67 -9.48 2.52
N VAL A 45 -3.45 -9.14 2.92
CA VAL A 45 -2.70 -9.80 4.00
C VAL A 45 -1.94 -8.75 4.82
N ASN A 46 -1.63 -9.09 6.06
CA ASN A 46 -0.73 -8.30 6.88
C ASN A 46 0.72 -8.64 6.50
N HIS A 47 1.48 -7.68 5.98
CA HIS A 47 2.83 -7.94 5.48
C HIS A 47 3.76 -8.47 6.58
N ARG A 48 3.62 -7.94 7.80
CA ARG A 48 4.43 -8.35 8.95
C ARG A 48 4.20 -9.81 9.34
N SER A 49 2.94 -10.24 9.35
CA SER A 49 2.56 -11.62 9.65
C SER A 49 3.09 -12.59 8.59
N GLU A 50 2.88 -12.28 7.30
CA GLU A 50 3.32 -13.15 6.21
C GLU A 50 4.85 -13.19 6.08
N PHE A 51 5.54 -12.08 6.34
CA PHE A 51 7.00 -12.06 6.42
C PHE A 51 7.51 -13.04 7.47
N THR A 52 6.93 -13.00 8.68
CA THR A 52 7.33 -13.88 9.79
C THR A 52 7.07 -15.34 9.44
N ARG A 53 5.91 -15.64 8.86
CA ARG A 53 5.53 -17.00 8.43
C ARG A 53 6.45 -17.53 7.34
N SER A 54 6.69 -16.76 6.29
CA SER A 54 7.58 -17.13 5.18
C SER A 54 9.01 -17.37 5.69
N LYS A 55 9.53 -16.48 6.54
CA LYS A 55 10.84 -16.65 7.15
C LYS A 55 10.93 -17.90 8.03
N LEU A 56 9.86 -18.31 8.70
CA LEU A 56 9.82 -19.56 9.46
C LEU A 56 9.84 -20.79 8.53
N MET A 57 9.08 -20.74 7.44
CA MET A 57 8.91 -21.86 6.50
C MET A 57 10.17 -22.19 5.69
N PHE A 58 10.95 -21.17 5.33
CA PHE A 58 12.15 -21.32 4.48
C PHE A 58 13.47 -21.21 5.27
N ARG A 59 13.44 -21.55 6.57
CA ARG A 59 14.64 -21.81 7.37
C ARG A 59 15.04 -23.27 7.27
#